data_AF-A0A173S4S8-F1
#
_entry.id   AF-A0A173S4S8-F1
#
_cell.length_a   1.000
_cell.length_b   1.000
_cell.length_c   1.000
_cell.angle_alpha   90.00
_cell.angle_beta   90.00
_cell.angle_gamma   90.00
#
_symmetry.space_group_name_H-M   'P 1'
#
loop_
_entity.id
_entity.type
_entity.pdbx_description
1 polymer ?
#
loop_
_entity_poly.entity_id
_entity_poly.type
_entity_poly.pdbx_seq_one_letter_code
_entity_poly.pdbx_strand_id
1 'polypeptide(L)'
;MVIADGAAFGPEMDRVLQLVQTRKNLALYLPESFEWLILSSGILKDAETTQILQTPSGYIDSKEYFSWERYFTALLIEKAAGTYLNYTKKTLNEAYLRDGVKNAILGQMQKVELK
;
A
#
# COMPACT_ATOMS: atom_id res chain seq x y z
N MET A 1 16.93 8.69 -1.68
CA MET A 1 15.82 8.26 -0.82
C MET A 1 15.16 9.51 -0.27
N VAL A 2 13.89 9.73 -0.58
CA VAL A 2 13.11 10.86 -0.05
C VAL A 2 12.03 10.26 0.83
N ILE A 3 11.99 10.66 2.09
CA ILE A 3 11.00 10.22 3.07
C ILE A 3 10.10 11.43 3.32
N ALA A 4 8.81 11.28 3.05
CA ALA A 4 7.79 12.31 3.21
C ALA A 4 6.73 11.86 4.24
N ASP A 5 5.98 12.83 4.75
CA ASP A 5 4.93 12.66 5.77
C ASP A 5 3.53 12.70 5.15
N GLY A 6 2.72 11.66 5.39
CA GLY A 6 1.52 11.33 4.60
C GLY A 6 0.28 12.09 4.92
N ALA A 7 0.25 12.75 6.06
CA ALA A 7 -0.77 13.74 6.34
C ALA A 7 -0.63 14.96 5.41
N ALA A 8 0.59 15.28 4.97
CA ALA A 8 0.87 16.40 4.08
C ALA A 8 0.94 15.98 2.60
N PHE A 9 1.23 14.71 2.32
CA PHE A 9 1.40 14.19 0.95
C PHE A 9 0.11 13.71 0.28
N GLY A 10 -0.91 13.32 1.04
CA GLY A 10 -2.21 12.84 0.52
C GLY A 10 -2.81 13.68 -0.64
N PRO A 11 -2.76 15.03 -0.59
CA PRO A 11 -3.24 15.88 -1.68
C PRO A 11 -2.38 15.85 -2.95
N GLU A 12 -1.07 15.58 -2.85
CA GLU A 12 -0.14 15.53 -3.98
C GLU A 12 0.13 14.10 -4.47
N MET A 13 -0.40 13.08 -3.78
CA MET A 13 -0.22 11.66 -4.09
C MET A 13 -0.56 11.30 -5.54
N ASP A 14 -1.70 11.79 -6.04
CA ASP A 14 -2.13 11.54 -7.42
C ASP A 14 -1.11 12.08 -8.42
N ARG A 15 -0.62 13.29 -8.18
CA ARG A 15 0.38 13.96 -9.02
C ARG A 15 1.73 13.24 -8.97
N VAL A 16 2.13 12.77 -7.79
CA VAL A 16 3.40 12.06 -7.62
C VAL A 16 3.33 10.66 -8.25
N LEU A 17 2.20 9.96 -8.15
CA LEU A 17 1.98 8.68 -8.86
C LEU A 17 2.06 8.86 -10.38
N GLN A 18 1.44 9.91 -10.94
CA GLN A 18 1.57 10.23 -12.37
C GLN A 18 3.04 10.51 -12.77
N LEU A 19 3.79 11.19 -11.91
CA LEU A 19 5.23 11.47 -12.09
C LEU A 19 6.10 10.21 -12.03
N VAL A 20 5.76 9.25 -11.16
CA VAL A 20 6.43 7.94 -11.10
C VAL A 20 6.14 7.13 -12.37
N GLN A 21 4.90 7.12 -12.84
CA GLN A 21 4.53 6.42 -14.07
C GLN A 21 5.23 6.99 -15.31
N THR A 22 5.48 8.29 -15.35
CA THR A 22 6.18 8.95 -16.47
C THR A 22 7.71 8.88 -16.39
N ARG A 23 8.31 8.59 -15.22
CA ARG A 23 9.76 8.58 -15.03
C ARG A 23 10.30 7.19 -14.66
N LYS A 24 10.94 6.52 -15.62
CA LYS A 24 11.52 5.16 -15.47
C LYS A 24 12.56 5.02 -14.33
N ASN A 25 13.20 6.10 -13.89
CA ASN A 25 14.23 6.07 -12.86
C ASN A 25 13.76 6.46 -11.45
N LEU A 26 12.50 6.81 -11.24
CA LEU A 26 11.99 7.13 -9.90
C LEU A 26 11.40 5.85 -9.28
N ALA A 27 11.81 5.46 -8.07
CA ALA A 27 10.95 4.66 -7.20
C ALA A 27 10.58 5.53 -6.03
N LEU A 28 9.29 5.57 -5.77
CA LEU A 28 8.73 6.31 -4.68
C LEU A 28 8.18 5.29 -3.68
N TYR A 29 8.87 5.16 -2.56
CA TYR A 29 8.37 4.43 -1.41
C TYR A 29 7.93 5.47 -0.40
N LEU A 30 6.68 5.89 -0.47
CA LEU A 30 6.14 6.75 0.56
C LEU A 30 5.83 5.88 1.78
N PRO A 31 6.36 6.23 2.96
CA PRO A 31 6.23 5.45 4.19
C PRO A 31 4.79 5.47 4.78
N GLU A 32 3.80 5.89 4.01
CA GLU A 32 2.54 6.43 4.52
C GLU A 32 1.41 5.41 4.59
N SER A 33 1.62 4.19 4.11
CA SER A 33 0.99 3.01 4.73
C SER A 33 1.71 1.73 4.35
N PHE A 34 2.15 0.99 5.36
CA PHE A 34 2.58 -0.40 5.22
C PHE A 34 1.48 -1.26 4.57
N GLU A 35 0.23 -0.86 4.76
CA GLU A 35 -0.96 -1.49 4.22
C GLU A 35 -1.04 -1.43 2.69
N TRP A 36 -0.60 -0.33 2.06
CA TRP A 36 -0.52 -0.27 0.60
C TRP A 36 0.52 -1.24 0.03
N LEU A 37 1.65 -1.42 0.71
CA LEU A 37 2.68 -2.42 0.33
C LEU A 37 2.12 -3.84 0.42
N ILE A 38 1.34 -4.13 1.46
CA ILE A 38 0.66 -5.42 1.58
C ILE A 38 -0.35 -5.61 0.44
N LEU A 39 -1.20 -4.62 0.16
CA LEU A 39 -2.20 -4.70 -0.89
C LEU A 39 -1.56 -4.89 -2.28
N SER A 40 -0.51 -4.13 -2.58
CA SER A 40 0.24 -4.20 -3.84
C SER A 40 1.05 -5.48 -4.01
N SER A 41 1.39 -6.19 -2.93
CA SER A 41 2.07 -7.49 -3.01
C SER A 41 1.23 -8.60 -3.65
N GLY A 42 -0.09 -8.39 -3.79
CA GLY A 42 -1.00 -9.35 -4.42
C GLY A 42 -1.29 -10.60 -3.59
N ILE A 43 -0.86 -10.64 -2.32
CA ILE A 43 -1.03 -11.81 -1.44
C ILE A 43 -2.51 -12.12 -1.14
N LEU A 44 -3.38 -11.11 -1.21
CA LEU A 44 -4.83 -11.26 -1.01
C LEU A 44 -5.53 -11.81 -2.27
N LYS A 45 -4.85 -11.84 -3.42
CA LYS A 45 -5.37 -12.31 -4.73
C LYS A 45 -6.75 -11.72 -5.09
N ASP A 46 -6.96 -10.46 -4.73
CA ASP A 46 -8.22 -9.75 -4.92
C ASP A 46 -8.12 -8.82 -6.14
N ALA A 47 -8.96 -9.06 -7.15
CA ALA A 47 -8.95 -8.33 -8.42
C ALA A 47 -9.38 -6.87 -8.25
N GLU A 48 -10.32 -6.60 -7.34
CA GLU A 48 -10.81 -5.26 -7.02
C GLU A 48 -9.70 -4.40 -6.40
N THR A 49 -8.91 -4.96 -5.49
CA THR A 49 -7.73 -4.32 -4.90
C THR A 49 -6.74 -3.90 -5.99
N THR A 50 -6.52 -4.74 -7.01
CA THR A 50 -5.62 -4.40 -8.12
C THR A 50 -6.14 -3.20 -8.91
N GLN A 51 -7.45 -3.10 -9.13
CA GLN A 51 -8.08 -1.96 -9.82
C GLN A 51 -7.98 -0.68 -8.97
N ILE A 52 -8.26 -0.78 -7.67
CA ILE A 52 -8.13 0.33 -6.72
C ILE A 52 -6.70 0.88 -6.72
N LEU A 53 -5.70 0.00 -6.73
CA LEU A 53 -4.29 0.40 -6.74
C LEU A 53 -3.84 1.07 -8.05
N GLN A 54 -4.56 0.85 -9.16
CA GLN A 54 -4.29 1.52 -10.44
C GLN A 54 -4.84 2.94 -10.49
N THR A 55 -5.97 3.22 -9.83
CA THR A 55 -6.57 4.56 -9.78
C THR A 55 -7.10 4.91 -8.38
N PRO A 56 -6.23 4.98 -7.36
CA PRO A 56 -6.65 5.14 -5.97
C PRO A 56 -7.34 6.49 -5.70
N SER A 57 -7.03 7.53 -6.47
CA SER A 57 -7.71 8.83 -6.39
C SER A 57 -9.21 8.76 -6.70
N GLY A 58 -9.66 7.79 -7.51
CA GLY A 58 -11.08 7.57 -7.78
C GLY A 58 -11.85 6.96 -6.59
N TYR A 59 -11.15 6.39 -5.61
CA TYR A 59 -11.75 5.71 -4.46
C TYR A 59 -11.56 6.47 -3.14
N ILE A 60 -10.57 7.36 -3.08
CA ILE A 60 -10.22 8.14 -1.89
C ILE A 60 -11.04 9.45 -1.80
N ASP A 61 -12.07 9.59 -2.64
CA ASP A 61 -12.84 10.81 -2.76
C ASP A 61 -13.61 11.16 -1.48
N SER A 62 -12.96 12.00 -0.65
CA SER A 62 -13.40 13.05 0.29
C SER A 62 -14.59 12.82 1.23
N LYS A 63 -15.32 11.70 1.16
CA LYS A 63 -16.54 11.44 1.93
C LYS A 63 -16.36 10.46 3.08
N GLU A 64 -15.50 9.46 2.94
CA GLU A 64 -15.37 8.40 3.97
C GLU A 64 -14.01 8.36 4.65
N TYR A 65 -12.93 8.76 3.96
CA TYR A 65 -11.57 8.67 4.49
C TYR A 65 -10.82 10.00 4.31
N PHE A 66 -10.34 10.53 5.44
CA PHE A 66 -9.58 11.79 5.52
C PHE A 66 -8.16 11.68 4.94
N SER A 67 -7.65 10.47 4.73
CA SER A 67 -6.31 10.23 4.17
C SER A 67 -6.20 8.88 3.49
N TRP A 68 -5.22 8.76 2.58
CA TRP A 68 -4.85 7.53 1.90
C TRP A 68 -4.48 6.42 2.89
N GLU A 69 -3.78 6.78 3.97
CA GLU A 69 -3.44 5.84 5.05
C GLU A 69 -4.70 5.20 5.66
N ARG A 70 -5.70 6.02 6.00
CA ARG A 70 -6.95 5.53 6.59
C ARG A 70 -7.72 4.64 5.61
N TYR A 71 -7.73 5.01 4.33
CA TYR A 71 -8.37 4.22 3.29
C TYR A 71 -7.70 2.85 3.13
N PHE A 72 -6.38 2.79 2.93
CA PHE A 72 -5.69 1.51 2.75
C PHE A 72 -5.71 0.63 4.00
N THR A 73 -5.70 1.24 5.19
CA THR A 73 -5.91 0.50 6.45
C THR A 73 -7.28 -0.18 6.45
N ALA A 74 -8.34 0.56 6.14
CA ALA A 74 -9.70 0.02 6.10
C ALA A 74 -9.84 -1.07 5.03
N LEU A 75 -9.35 -0.80 3.81
CA LEU A 75 -9.38 -1.74 2.70
C LEU A 75 -8.64 -3.04 3.03
N LEU A 76 -7.45 -2.96 3.64
CA LEU A 76 -6.71 -4.15 4.04
C LEU A 76 -7.44 -4.94 5.12
N ILE A 77 -8.00 -4.27 6.13
CA ILE A 77 -8.79 -4.94 7.17
C ILE A 77 -9.98 -5.66 6.54
N GLU A 78 -10.72 -5.00 5.65
CA GLU A 78 -11.88 -5.57 4.97
C GLU A 78 -11.50 -6.79 4.12
N LYS A 79 -10.48 -6.66 3.26
CA LYS A 79 -10.06 -7.72 2.35
C LYS A 79 -9.38 -8.89 3.06
N ALA A 80 -8.75 -8.64 4.21
CA ALA A 80 -8.12 -9.69 5.01
C ALA A 80 -9.07 -10.31 6.04
N ALA A 81 -10.23 -9.71 6.30
CA ALA A 81 -11.19 -10.18 7.30
C ALA A 81 -11.64 -11.63 7.01
N GLY A 82 -11.63 -12.47 8.04
CA GLY A 82 -12.01 -13.89 7.92
C GLY A 82 -11.00 -14.78 7.20
N THR A 83 -9.86 -14.24 6.76
CA THR A 83 -8.77 -15.01 6.15
C THR A 83 -7.64 -15.28 7.13
N TYR A 84 -6.70 -16.17 6.77
CA TYR A 84 -5.47 -16.37 7.53
C TYR A 84 -4.55 -15.13 7.55
N LEU A 85 -4.80 -14.15 6.67
CA LEU A 85 -4.07 -12.89 6.57
C LEU A 85 -4.72 -11.77 7.39
N ASN A 86 -5.68 -12.06 8.27
CA ASN A 86 -6.37 -11.04 9.06
C ASN A 86 -5.40 -9.98 9.63
N TYR A 87 -5.73 -8.71 9.42
CA TYR A 87 -4.83 -7.59 9.65
C TYR A 87 -5.29 -6.73 10.85
N THR A 88 -4.35 -6.36 11.71
CA THR A 88 -4.59 -5.35 12.74
C THR A 88 -3.42 -4.38 12.80
N LYS A 89 -3.71 -3.08 12.93
CA LYS A 89 -2.67 -2.03 12.96
C LYS A 89 -1.79 -2.08 14.21
N LYS A 90 -2.26 -2.69 15.30
CA LYS A 90 -1.52 -2.81 16.56
C LYS A 90 -0.55 -3.99 16.54
N THR A 91 -0.95 -5.11 15.94
CA THR A 91 -0.17 -6.35 15.98
C THR A 91 -0.25 -7.04 14.62
N LEU A 92 0.89 -7.15 13.95
CA LEU A 92 0.98 -7.85 12.67
C LEU A 92 0.84 -9.37 12.89
N ASN A 93 -0.03 -9.98 12.10
CA ASN A 93 -0.24 -11.43 12.12
C ASN A 93 1.03 -12.17 11.64
N GLU A 94 1.39 -13.28 12.28
CA GLU A 94 2.59 -14.09 11.94
C GLU A 94 2.57 -14.61 10.50
N ALA A 95 1.39 -14.74 9.89
CA ALA A 95 1.26 -15.08 8.48
C ALA A 95 2.06 -14.14 7.56
N TYR A 96 2.22 -12.87 7.93
CA TYR A 96 3.00 -11.87 7.20
C TYR A 96 4.51 -12.07 7.32
N LEU A 97 4.97 -12.82 8.34
CA LEU A 97 6.38 -13.12 8.57
C LEU A 97 6.86 -14.36 7.81
N ARG A 98 5.94 -15.17 7.27
CA ARG A 98 6.28 -16.36 6.48
C ARG A 98 6.95 -15.96 5.18
N ASP A 99 8.00 -16.69 4.79
CA ASP A 99 8.85 -16.34 3.66
C ASP A 99 8.07 -16.06 2.37
N GLY A 100 7.01 -16.83 2.06
CA GLY A 100 6.19 -16.59 0.88
C GLY A 100 5.50 -15.21 0.86
N VAL A 101 4.89 -14.82 1.99
CA VAL A 101 4.19 -13.53 2.12
C VAL A 101 5.19 -12.39 2.23
N LYS A 102 6.22 -12.57 3.07
CA LYS A 102 7.30 -11.60 3.26
C LYS A 102 8.02 -11.29 1.94
N ASN A 103 8.37 -12.31 1.16
CA ASN A 103 9.04 -12.12 -0.12
C ASN A 103 8.14 -11.45 -1.16
N ALA A 104 6.83 -11.69 -1.13
CA ALA A 104 5.89 -10.99 -2.01
C ALA A 104 5.84 -9.48 -1.70
N ILE A 105 5.82 -9.12 -0.41
CA ILE A 105 5.83 -7.72 0.05
C ILE A 105 7.18 -7.07 -0.27
N LEU A 106 8.29 -7.73 0.05
CA LEU A 106 9.63 -7.26 -0.30
C LEU A 106 9.85 -7.14 -1.81
N GLY A 107 9.20 -8.01 -2.59
CA GLY A 107 9.21 -7.95 -4.05
C GLY A 107 8.58 -6.68 -4.64
N GLN A 108 7.76 -5.95 -3.87
CA GLN A 108 7.29 -4.61 -4.26
C GLN A 108 8.35 -3.53 -3.96
N MET A 109 9.31 -3.82 -3.08
CA MET A 109 10.41 -2.92 -2.69
C MET A 109 11.64 -3.09 -3.60
N GLN A 110 11.45 -3.31 -4.92
CA GLN A 110 12.51 -3.66 -5.88
C GLN A 110 13.74 -2.73 -5.95
N LYS A 111 13.69 -1.50 -5.41
CA LYS A 111 14.85 -0.59 -5.35
C LYS A 111 15.45 -0.43 -3.94
N VAL A 112 15.06 -1.29 -2.99
CA VAL A 112 15.63 -1.33 -1.64
C VAL A 112 16.50 -2.58 -1.51
N GLU A 113 17.82 -2.40 -1.56
CA GLU A 113 18.74 -3.45 -1.10
C GLU A 113 18.71 -3.47 0.43
N LEU A 114 18.10 -4.50 1.01
CA LEU A 114 18.25 -4.81 2.42
C LEU A 114 19.63 -5.47 2.59
N LYS A 115 20.60 -4.69 3.07
CA LYS A 115 21.91 -5.19 3.54
C LYS A 115 21.78 -5.88 4.89
#